data_AF-A0A443SP82-F1
#
_entry.id   AF-A0A443SP82-F1
#
_cell.length_a   1.000
_cell.length_b   1.000
_cell.length_c   1.000
_cell.angle_alpha   90.00
_cell.angle_beta   90.00
_cell.angle_gamma   90.00
#
_symmetry.space_group_name_H-M   'P 1'
#
loop_
_entity.id
_entity.type
_entity.pdbx_description
1 polymer ?
#
loop_
_entity_poly.entity_id
_entity_poly.type
_entity_poly.pdbx_seq_one_letter_code
_entity_poly.pdbx_strand_id
1 'polypeptide(L)'
;MFGLQVHAGCEVMERDILAIQRRLDYHPGLNVGIDPRDLSLYSACDGTLLVTTEKFKPNKDHELVQKYYGDLKGNLFKKYVHVIPKQNELNFKLVDIV
;
A
#
# COMPACT_ATOMS: atom_id res chain seq x y z
N MET A 1 -9.21 15.59 5.44
CA MET A 1 -9.13 15.89 3.99
C MET A 1 -8.89 14.58 3.26
N PHE A 2 -9.59 14.29 2.16
CA PHE A 2 -9.40 13.03 1.41
C PHE A 2 -8.21 13.15 0.45
N GLY A 3 -7.51 12.04 0.20
CA GLY A 3 -6.32 11.95 -0.65
C GLY A 3 -5.15 11.28 0.06
N LEU A 4 -3.97 11.35 -0.56
CA LEU A 4 -2.70 11.01 0.09
C LEU A 4 -2.46 11.94 1.28
N GLN A 5 -2.09 11.35 2.42
CA GLN A 5 -1.71 12.09 3.63
C GLN A 5 -0.21 12.34 3.70
N VAL A 6 0.58 11.52 3.00
CA VAL A 6 2.04 11.58 2.94
C VAL A 6 2.48 11.74 1.48
N HIS A 7 3.48 12.58 1.22
CA HIS A 7 4.02 12.76 -0.12
C HIS A 7 4.92 11.58 -0.53
N ALA A 8 4.95 11.28 -1.83
CA ALA A 8 5.88 10.28 -2.36
C ALA A 8 7.33 10.69 -2.10
N GLY A 9 8.16 9.72 -1.71
CA GLY A 9 9.54 9.93 -1.27
C GLY A 9 9.70 10.20 0.23
N CYS A 10 8.62 10.46 0.97
CA CYS A 10 8.70 10.62 2.42
C CYS A 10 8.81 9.28 3.14
N GLU A 11 9.42 9.32 4.33
CA GLU A 11 9.47 8.17 5.23
C GLU A 11 8.13 8.01 5.97
N VAL A 12 7.78 6.76 6.22
CA VAL A 12 6.59 6.34 6.98
C VAL A 12 6.98 5.25 7.96
N MET A 13 6.30 5.20 9.09
CA MET A 13 6.41 4.13 10.09
C MET A 13 5.29 3.12 9.88
N GLU A 14 5.43 1.92 10.44
CA GLU A 14 4.35 0.93 10.47
C GLU A 14 3.05 1.54 11.04
N ARG A 15 1.91 1.23 10.39
CA ARG A 15 0.56 1.71 10.74
C ARG A 15 0.26 3.18 10.46
N ASP A 16 1.18 3.95 9.88
CA ASP A 16 0.87 5.29 9.37
C ASP A 16 -0.22 5.23 8.31
N ILE A 17 -1.16 6.18 8.39
CA ILE A 17 -2.22 6.35 7.38
C ILE A 17 -1.63 7.05 6.16
N LEU A 18 -1.63 6.35 5.03
CA LEU A 18 -1.03 6.80 3.78
C LEU A 18 -2.03 7.55 2.91
N ALA A 19 -3.28 7.10 2.89
CA ALA A 19 -4.35 7.72 2.13
C ALA A 19 -5.70 7.55 2.83
N ILE A 20 -6.54 8.59 2.76
CA ILE A 20 -7.93 8.56 3.24
C ILE A 20 -8.82 8.80 2.02
N GLN A 21 -9.73 7.88 1.71
CA GLN A 21 -10.49 7.92 0.45
C GLN A 21 -11.89 7.34 0.61
N ARG A 22 -12.86 7.80 -0.19
CA ARG A 22 -14.24 7.28 -0.20
C ARG A 22 -14.49 6.24 -1.29
N ARG A 23 -13.56 6.14 -2.24
CA ARG A 23 -13.54 5.22 -3.38
C ARG A 23 -12.12 4.72 -3.54
N LEU A 24 -11.93 3.64 -4.30
CA LEU A 24 -10.62 3.06 -4.60
C LEU A 24 -9.89 3.89 -5.65
N ASP A 25 -9.40 5.07 -5.26
CA ASP A 25 -8.57 5.94 -6.10
C ASP A 25 -7.11 5.50 -6.05
N TYR A 26 -6.64 5.14 -4.85
CA TYR A 26 -5.35 4.53 -4.57
C TYR A 26 -5.52 3.09 -4.11
N HIS A 27 -4.66 2.21 -4.61
CA HIS A 27 -4.71 0.77 -4.34
C HIS A 27 -3.54 0.36 -3.45
N PRO A 28 -3.72 -0.65 -2.58
CA PRO A 28 -2.62 -1.20 -1.80
C PRO A 28 -1.63 -1.89 -2.74
N GLY A 29 -0.38 -1.43 -2.70
CA GLY A 29 0.77 -2.04 -3.37
C GLY A 29 1.59 -2.87 -2.39
N LEU A 30 2.91 -2.82 -2.56
CA LEU A 30 3.85 -3.57 -1.73
C LEU A 30 3.91 -2.98 -0.33
N ASN A 31 3.80 -3.84 0.71
CA ASN A 31 3.83 -3.45 2.13
C ASN A 31 2.79 -2.39 2.53
N VAL A 32 1.61 -2.43 1.90
CA VAL A 32 0.50 -1.53 2.21
C VAL A 32 -0.77 -2.34 2.41
N GLY A 33 -1.49 -2.05 3.49
CA GLY A 33 -2.82 -2.59 3.77
C GLY A 33 -3.92 -1.59 3.39
N ILE A 34 -5.14 -2.11 3.30
CA ILE A 34 -6.37 -1.31 3.15
C ILE A 34 -7.34 -1.70 4.25
N ASP A 35 -7.91 -0.74 4.98
CA ASP A 35 -9.01 -1.02 5.91
C ASP A 35 -10.32 -1.14 5.09
N PRO A 36 -11.00 -2.30 5.07
CA PRO A 36 -12.20 -2.51 4.29
C PRO A 36 -13.41 -1.68 4.79
N ARG A 37 -13.36 -1.13 6.00
CA ARG A 37 -14.46 -0.34 6.59
C ARG A 37 -14.49 1.08 6.05
N ASP A 38 -13.34 1.72 5.89
CA ASP A 38 -13.23 3.13 5.48
C ASP A 38 -12.36 3.37 4.24
N LEU A 39 -11.76 2.31 3.68
CA LEU A 39 -10.90 2.29 2.50
C LEU A 39 -9.58 3.06 2.67
N SER A 40 -9.21 3.40 3.90
CA SER A 40 -7.93 4.02 4.19
C SER A 40 -6.78 3.05 3.88
N LEU A 41 -5.68 3.59 3.36
CA LEU A 41 -4.45 2.84 3.17
C LEU A 41 -3.51 3.08 4.35
N TYR A 42 -2.84 2.02 4.79
CA TYR A 42 -1.86 2.10 5.87
C TYR A 42 -0.59 1.32 5.53
N SER A 43 0.55 1.79 6.05
CA SER A 43 1.84 1.10 5.92
C SER A 43 1.88 -0.19 6.75
N ALA A 44 2.37 -1.27 6.16
CA ALA A 44 2.58 -2.54 6.85
C ALA A 44 4.00 -2.69 7.45
N CYS A 45 4.90 -1.75 7.16
CA CYS A 45 6.24 -1.68 7.72
C CYS A 45 6.78 -0.24 7.63
N ASP A 46 7.90 0.01 8.30
CA ASP A 46 8.68 1.23 8.13
C ASP A 46 9.32 1.28 6.73
N GLY A 47 9.39 2.47 6.12
CA GLY A 47 10.02 2.61 4.82
C GLY A 47 9.77 3.94 4.13
N THR A 48 10.01 3.97 2.82
CA THR A 48 9.77 5.14 1.96
C THR A 48 8.53 4.93 1.10
N LEU A 49 7.64 5.92 1.08
CA LEU A 49 6.42 5.88 0.27
C LEU A 49 6.73 6.05 -1.22
N LEU A 50 6.20 5.15 -2.05
CA LEU A 50 6.27 5.21 -3.50
C LEU A 50 4.86 5.11 -4.09
N VAL A 51 4.58 5.93 -5.10
CA VAL A 51 3.32 5.89 -5.85
C VAL A 51 3.62 5.59 -7.31
N THR A 52 3.01 4.54 -7.84
CA THR A 52 3.17 4.09 -9.23
C THR A 52 1.83 4.13 -9.96
N THR A 53 1.86 3.98 -11.29
CA THR A 53 0.66 3.70 -12.10
C THR A 53 0.90 2.39 -12.83
N GLU A 54 0.14 1.36 -12.47
CA GLU A 54 0.37 -0.01 -12.91
C GLU A 54 -0.86 -0.61 -13.58
N LYS A 55 -0.64 -1.65 -14.39
CA LYS A 55 -1.74 -2.39 -15.02
C LYS A 55 -2.56 -3.10 -13.93
N PHE A 56 -3.84 -2.78 -13.86
CA PHE A 56 -4.76 -3.31 -12.88
C PHE A 56 -5.07 -4.78 -13.18
N LYS A 57 -4.62 -5.67 -12.29
CA LYS A 57 -4.88 -7.12 -12.34
C LYS A 57 -5.42 -7.58 -10.98
N PRO A 58 -6.67 -7.21 -10.63
CA PRO A 58 -7.21 -7.51 -9.32
C PRO A 58 -7.58 -8.99 -9.16
N ASN A 59 -7.60 -9.47 -7.92
CA ASN A 59 -8.30 -10.69 -7.58
C ASN A 59 -9.82 -10.45 -7.67
N LYS A 60 -10.50 -11.10 -8.62
CA LYS A 60 -11.94 -10.92 -8.87
C LYS A 60 -12.83 -11.49 -7.76
N ASP A 61 -12.29 -12.35 -6.91
CA ASP A 61 -13.03 -12.94 -5.78
C ASP A 61 -13.00 -12.04 -4.54
N HIS A 62 -12.22 -10.96 -4.55
CA HIS A 62 -12.12 -10.05 -3.42
C HIS A 62 -13.36 -9.12 -3.35
N GLU A 63 -13.98 -9.01 -2.17
CA GLU A 63 -15.23 -8.26 -1.96
C GLU A 63 -15.16 -6.81 -2.45
N LEU A 64 -14.08 -6.08 -2.10
CA LEU A 64 -13.86 -4.71 -2.59
C LEU A 64 -13.75 -4.65 -4.13
N VAL A 65 -13.16 -5.66 -4.76
CA VAL A 65 -13.04 -5.69 -6.22
C VAL A 65 -14.41 -5.92 -6.85
N GLN A 66 -15.21 -6.85 -6.33
CA GLN A 66 -16.57 -7.08 -6.82
C GLN A 66 -17.44 -5.83 -6.64
N LYS A 67 -17.36 -5.18 -5.47
CA LYS A 67 -18.14 -3.98 -5.14
C LYS A 67 -17.82 -2.78 -6.03
N TYR A 68 -16.54 -2.53 -6.34
CA TYR A 68 -16.11 -1.33 -7.07
C TYR A 68 -15.80 -1.57 -8.54
N TYR A 69 -15.58 -2.82 -8.95
CA TYR A 69 -15.10 -3.20 -10.28
C TYR A 69 -15.81 -4.42 -10.90
N GLY A 70 -16.96 -4.87 -10.36
CA GLY A 70 -17.68 -6.05 -10.88
C GLY A 70 -17.98 -5.99 -12.39
N ASP A 71 -18.31 -4.80 -12.90
CA ASP A 71 -18.64 -4.59 -14.33
C ASP A 71 -17.44 -4.16 -15.18
N LEU A 72 -16.23 -4.14 -14.62
CA LEU A 72 -15.06 -3.57 -15.28
C LEU A 72 -14.65 -4.41 -16.51
N LYS A 73 -14.63 -3.78 -17.68
CA LYS A 73 -14.18 -4.38 -18.94
C LYS A 73 -12.93 -3.66 -19.47
N GLY A 74 -11.97 -4.43 -19.98
CA GLY A 74 -10.77 -3.91 -20.65
C GLY A 74 -9.53 -3.79 -19.75
N ASN A 75 -8.46 -3.23 -20.33
CA ASN A 75 -7.21 -2.97 -19.61
C ASN A 75 -7.30 -1.62 -18.91
N LEU A 76 -7.17 -1.61 -17.59
CA LEU A 76 -7.14 -0.40 -16.78
C LEU A 76 -5.76 -0.23 -16.14
N PHE A 77 -5.34 1.02 -15.96
CA PHE A 77 -4.20 1.36 -15.14
C PHE A 77 -4.68 2.06 -13.88
N LYS A 78 -4.11 1.70 -12.74
CA LYS A 78 -4.48 2.23 -11.42
C LYS A 78 -3.26 2.73 -10.67
N LYS A 79 -3.48 3.67 -9.77
CA LYS A 79 -2.43 4.15 -8.86
C LYS A 79 -2.28 3.17 -7.71
N TYR A 80 -1.06 2.73 -7.47
CA TYR A 80 -0.71 1.89 -6.33
C TYR A 80 0.22 2.65 -5.39
N VAL A 81 0.01 2.45 -4.09
CA VAL A 81 0.85 3.00 -3.03
C VAL A 81 1.66 1.86 -2.44
N HIS A 82 2.97 2.04 -2.39
CA HIS A 82 3.92 1.06 -1.90
C HIS A 82 4.73 1.69 -0.77
N VAL A 83 5.19 0.85 0.14
CA VAL A 83 6.22 1.20 1.10
C VAL A 83 7.44 0.34 0.80
N ILE A 84 8.53 1.00 0.41
CA ILE A 84 9.81 0.34 0.18
C ILE A 84 10.52 0.28 1.53
N PRO A 85 10.71 -0.91 2.13
CA PRO A 85 11.33 -1.00 3.43
C PRO A 85 12.73 -0.41 3.37
N LYS A 86 13.15 0.27 4.44
CA LYS A 86 14.56 0.57 4.57
C LYS A 86 15.32 -0.76 4.57
N GLN A 87 16.46 -0.78 3.90
CA GLN A 87 17.34 -1.94 3.96
C GLN A 87 17.73 -2.14 5.42
N ASN A 88 17.16 -3.17 6.06
CA ASN A 88 17.61 -3.55 7.39
C ASN A 88 19.05 -4.02 7.25
N GLU A 89 19.96 -3.36 7.95
CA GLU A 89 21.29 -3.90 8.16
C GLU A 89 21.11 -5.21 8.93
N LEU A 90 21.24 -6.34 8.22
CA LEU A 90 21.30 -7.69 8.80
C LEU A 90 22.59 -7.79 9.62
N ASN A 91 22.57 -7.17 10.79
CA ASN A 91 23.69 -7.09 11.70
C ASN A 91 23.67 -8.33 12.60
N PHE A 92 24.46 -9.33 12.25
CA PHE A 92 24.73 -10.46 13.14
C PHE A 92 25.69 -9.98 14.23
N LYS A 93 25.21 -9.96 15.47
CA LYS A 93 26.04 -9.69 16.64
C LYS A 93 26.41 -11.03 17.28
N LEU A 94 27.71 -11.22 17.52
CA LEU A 94 28.20 -12.34 18.30
C LEU A 94 27.59 -12.27 19.70
N VAL A 95 26.88 -13.32 20.11
CA VAL A 95 26.25 -13.41 21.43
C VAL A 95 27.19 -14.06 22.43
N ASP A 96 27.91 -15.11 22.02
CA ASP A 96 28.85 -15.83 22.88
C ASP A 96 29.89 -16.59 22.05
N ILE A 97 31.06 -16.86 22.65
CA ILE A 97 32.08 -17.79 22.12
C ILE A 97 32.18 -18.94 23.12
N VAL A 98 31.76 -20.12 22.70
CA VAL A 98 31.92 -21.38 23.46
C VAL A 98 33.31 -21.97 23.25
#